data_AF-A0A6P0WK98-F1
#
_entry.id   AF-A0A6P0WK98-F1
#
_cell.length_a   1.000
_cell.length_b   1.000
_cell.length_c   1.000
_cell.angle_alpha   90.00
_cell.angle_beta   90.00
_cell.angle_gamma   90.00
#
_symmetry.space_group_name_H-M   'P 1'
#
loop_
_entity.id
_entity.type
_entity.pdbx_description
1 polymer ?
#
loop_
_entity_poly.entity_id
_entity_poly.type
_entity_poly.pdbx_seq_one_letter_code
_entity_poly.pdbx_strand_id
1 'polypeptide(L)'
;MSWESEFASQWQKFMTIVESRICQEIDRNQKLDSEFINYIIRSEADKWSISTHYNGAWLRNLKRKYPSLGEEFKAALEELRLDKNLSFNLGLPALRLSEVIVIVCAIGIILILAWLGEPVLRQIVVTVVVALVAFPIFFNLRANQKEKAVNSLVEKIQKELEPTGQKLKNIAVRTDDIKSG
;
A
#
# COMPACT_ATOMS: atom_id res chain seq x y z
N MET A 1 -19.05 -16.08 -20.74
CA MET A 1 -18.73 -15.16 -19.62
C MET A 1 -19.26 -13.77 -19.94
N SER A 2 -19.56 -12.99 -18.90
CA SER A 2 -20.10 -11.63 -18.99
C SER A 2 -18.96 -10.61 -18.97
N TRP A 3 -19.14 -9.45 -19.60
CA TRP A 3 -18.16 -8.35 -19.58
C TRP A 3 -17.86 -7.88 -18.16
N GLU A 4 -18.88 -7.82 -17.29
CA GLU A 4 -18.72 -7.46 -15.88
C GLU A 4 -17.78 -8.44 -15.16
N SER A 5 -18.01 -9.75 -15.32
CA SER A 5 -17.24 -10.78 -14.63
C SER A 5 -15.76 -10.77 -15.06
N GLU A 6 -15.49 -10.58 -16.35
CA GLU A 6 -14.15 -10.46 -16.89
C GLU A 6 -13.46 -9.16 -16.42
N PHE A 7 -14.18 -8.04 -16.40
CA PHE A 7 -13.65 -6.78 -15.87
C PHE A 7 -13.33 -6.89 -14.38
N ALA A 8 -14.22 -7.45 -13.57
CA ALA A 8 -14.03 -7.60 -12.13
C ALA A 8 -12.74 -8.38 -11.81
N SER A 9 -12.47 -9.47 -12.54
CA SER A 9 -11.23 -10.23 -12.38
C SER A 9 -9.99 -9.41 -12.77
N GLN A 10 -10.07 -8.64 -13.86
CA GLN A 10 -8.98 -7.78 -14.31
C GLN A 10 -8.70 -6.63 -13.32
N TRP A 11 -9.76 -6.03 -12.78
CA TRP A 11 -9.67 -4.96 -11.80
C TRP A 11 -9.08 -5.44 -10.48
N GLN A 12 -9.48 -6.62 -10.01
CA GLN A 12 -8.88 -7.22 -8.83
C GLN A 12 -7.38 -7.46 -9.03
N LYS A 13 -6.97 -8.01 -10.18
CA LYS A 13 -5.55 -8.20 -10.52
C LYS A 13 -4.79 -6.89 -10.58
N PHE A 14 -5.38 -5.86 -11.19
CA PHE A 14 -4.84 -4.51 -11.22
C PHE A 14 -4.55 -4.01 -9.79
N MET A 15 -5.54 -4.07 -8.90
CA MET A 15 -5.40 -3.60 -7.52
C MET A 15 -4.34 -4.39 -6.75
N THR A 16 -4.28 -5.71 -6.90
CA THR A 16 -3.25 -6.55 -6.28
C THR A 16 -1.84 -6.19 -6.75
N ILE A 17 -1.65 -5.89 -8.04
CA ILE A 17 -0.34 -5.50 -8.57
C ILE A 17 0.07 -4.12 -8.05
N VAL A 18 -0.86 -3.16 -8.03
CA VAL A 18 -0.62 -1.82 -7.48
C VAL A 18 -0.21 -1.93 -6.01
N GLU A 19 -0.99 -2.63 -5.20
CA GLU A 19 -0.71 -2.87 -3.78
C GLU A 19 0.66 -3.54 -3.58
N SER A 20 0.94 -4.62 -4.32
CA SER A 20 2.20 -5.35 -4.19
C SER A 20 3.41 -4.47 -4.49
N ARG A 21 3.36 -3.64 -5.54
CA ARG A 21 4.45 -2.73 -5.90
C ARG A 21 4.65 -1.62 -4.88
N ILE A 22 3.56 -1.11 -4.31
CA ILE A 22 3.60 -0.11 -3.23
C ILE A 22 4.26 -0.68 -1.98
N CYS A 23 3.86 -1.88 -1.56
CA CYS A 23 4.46 -2.57 -0.42
C CYS A 23 5.95 -2.83 -0.65
N GLN A 24 6.33 -3.32 -1.84
CA GLN A 24 7.74 -3.55 -2.20
C GLN A 24 8.57 -2.26 -2.16
N GLU A 25 8.01 -1.15 -2.62
CA GLU A 25 8.70 0.13 -2.60
C GLU A 25 8.89 0.65 -1.17
N ILE A 26 7.86 0.54 -0.33
CA ILE A 26 7.94 0.90 1.09
C ILE A 26 8.97 0.01 1.82
N ASP A 27 9.03 -1.28 1.50
CA ASP A 27 10.00 -2.19 2.09
C ASP A 27 11.44 -1.84 1.72
N ARG A 28 11.68 -1.39 0.48
CA ARG A 28 13.02 -1.04 -0.03
C ARG A 28 13.46 0.34 0.41
N ASN A 29 12.61 1.35 0.23
CA ASN A 29 12.99 2.75 0.33
C ASN A 29 12.40 3.47 1.57
N GLN A 30 11.49 2.82 2.31
CA GLN A 30 10.83 3.35 3.52
C GLN A 30 10.09 4.69 3.31
N LYS A 31 9.93 5.10 2.06
CA LYS A 31 9.32 6.34 1.62
C LYS A 31 8.56 6.06 0.34
N LEU A 32 7.46 6.78 0.16
CA LEU A 32 6.65 6.74 -1.05
C LEU A 32 6.01 8.11 -1.24
N ASP A 33 6.09 8.63 -2.45
CA ASP A 33 5.38 9.84 -2.84
C ASP A 33 4.23 9.54 -3.80
N SER A 34 3.37 10.53 -4.01
CA SER A 34 2.22 10.42 -4.88
C SER A 34 2.60 10.27 -6.35
N GLU A 35 3.77 10.76 -6.76
CA GLU A 35 4.27 10.63 -8.13
C GLU A 35 4.58 9.17 -8.45
N PHE A 36 5.26 8.47 -7.55
CA PHE A 36 5.59 7.06 -7.73
C PHE A 36 4.33 6.17 -7.69
N ILE A 37 3.37 6.46 -6.81
CA ILE A 37 2.10 5.72 -6.79
C ILE A 37 1.36 5.92 -8.13
N ASN A 38 1.28 7.16 -8.61
CA ASN A 38 0.68 7.47 -9.91
C ASN A 38 1.42 6.82 -11.08
N TYR A 39 2.75 6.72 -11.01
CA TYR A 39 3.55 5.98 -11.98
C TYR A 39 3.17 4.49 -12.01
N ILE A 40 3.03 3.84 -10.86
CA ILE A 40 2.59 2.44 -10.81
C ILE A 40 1.19 2.28 -11.42
N ILE A 41 0.24 3.13 -11.01
CA ILE A 41 -1.14 3.10 -11.49
C ILE A 41 -1.19 3.23 -13.02
N ARG A 42 -0.48 4.23 -13.57
CA ARG A 42 -0.42 4.45 -15.01
C ARG A 42 0.28 3.31 -15.74
N SER A 43 1.42 2.84 -15.23
CA SER A 43 2.17 1.72 -15.82
C SER A 43 1.32 0.45 -15.93
N GLU A 44 0.46 0.18 -14.95
CA GLU A 44 -0.46 -0.94 -15.01
C GLU A 44 -1.63 -0.65 -15.96
N ALA A 45 -2.25 0.53 -15.88
CA ALA A 45 -3.35 0.94 -16.77
C ALA A 45 -2.94 0.90 -18.25
N ASP A 46 -1.73 1.30 -18.59
CA ASP A 46 -1.20 1.31 -19.96
C ASP A 46 -1.23 -0.08 -20.63
N LYS A 47 -1.26 -1.18 -19.84
CA LYS A 47 -1.38 -2.53 -20.38
C LYS A 47 -2.73 -2.78 -21.07
N TRP A 48 -3.76 -2.00 -20.79
CA TRP A 48 -5.06 -2.06 -21.47
C TRP A 48 -4.97 -1.43 -22.87
N SER A 49 -3.96 -0.60 -23.13
CA SER A 49 -3.65 -0.10 -24.46
C SER A 49 -2.86 -1.10 -25.30
N ILE A 50 -2.24 -2.12 -24.69
CA ILE A 50 -1.45 -3.15 -25.38
C ILE A 50 -2.38 -4.26 -25.87
N SER A 51 -2.69 -4.26 -27.16
CA SER A 51 -3.69 -5.16 -27.76
C SER A 51 -3.38 -6.67 -27.66
N THR A 52 -2.12 -7.05 -27.41
CA THR A 52 -1.68 -8.44 -27.19
C THR A 52 -1.75 -8.88 -25.73
N HIS A 53 -1.87 -7.93 -24.80
CA HIS A 53 -2.09 -8.23 -23.39
C HIS A 53 -3.54 -8.66 -23.16
N TYR A 54 -3.80 -9.50 -22.16
CA TYR A 54 -5.16 -9.98 -21.86
C TYR A 54 -6.17 -8.83 -21.72
N ASN A 55 -5.82 -7.80 -20.96
CA ASN A 55 -6.68 -6.64 -20.73
C ASN A 55 -6.89 -5.78 -21.99
N GLY A 56 -5.83 -5.59 -22.80
CA GLY A 56 -5.95 -4.86 -24.05
C GLY A 56 -6.69 -5.64 -25.14
N ALA A 57 -6.59 -6.97 -25.14
CA ALA A 57 -7.41 -7.82 -25.99
C ALA A 57 -8.90 -7.72 -25.62
N TRP A 58 -9.22 -7.66 -24.31
CA TRP A 58 -10.57 -7.41 -23.79
C TRP A 58 -11.10 -6.04 -24.25
N LEU A 59 -10.34 -4.96 -24.02
CA LEU A 59 -10.75 -3.61 -24.42
C LEU A 59 -10.88 -3.45 -25.93
N ARG A 60 -9.99 -4.08 -26.71
CA ARG A 60 -10.10 -4.12 -28.18
C ARG A 60 -11.38 -4.82 -28.62
N ASN A 61 -11.74 -5.93 -27.97
CA ASN A 61 -12.99 -6.63 -28.30
C ASN A 61 -14.22 -5.78 -27.94
N LEU A 62 -14.17 -5.05 -26.81
CA LEU A 62 -15.22 -4.11 -26.42
C LEU A 62 -15.39 -3.03 -27.48
N LYS A 63 -14.30 -2.37 -27.89
CA LYS A 63 -14.31 -1.35 -28.95
C LYS A 63 -14.83 -1.87 -30.29
N ARG A 64 -14.52 -3.12 -30.63
CA ARG A 64 -14.99 -3.74 -31.89
C ARG A 64 -16.50 -4.00 -31.89
N LYS A 65 -17.06 -4.45 -30.75
CA LYS A 65 -18.48 -4.82 -30.65
C LYS A 65 -19.37 -3.64 -30.27
N TYR A 66 -18.89 -2.76 -29.41
CA TYR A 66 -19.60 -1.61 -28.86
C TYR A 66 -18.67 -0.39 -28.85
N PRO A 67 -18.43 0.26 -30.01
CA PRO A 67 -17.42 1.33 -30.14
C PRO A 67 -17.59 2.47 -29.13
N SER A 68 -18.83 2.94 -28.92
CA SER A 68 -19.10 4.02 -27.96
C SER A 68 -18.72 3.64 -26.53
N LEU A 69 -19.04 2.42 -26.08
CA LEU A 69 -18.69 1.95 -24.73
C LEU A 69 -17.19 1.71 -24.60
N GLY A 70 -16.54 1.25 -25.67
CA GLY A 70 -15.09 1.05 -25.69
C GLY A 70 -14.31 2.37 -25.58
N GLU A 71 -14.77 3.44 -26.21
CA GLU A 71 -14.16 4.77 -26.03
C GLU A 71 -14.46 5.37 -24.66
N GLU A 72 -15.69 5.22 -24.15
CA GLU A 72 -16.05 5.63 -22.79
C GLU A 72 -15.17 4.93 -21.74
N PHE A 73 -14.93 3.61 -21.91
CA PHE A 73 -14.07 2.83 -21.04
C PHE A 73 -12.62 3.32 -21.11
N LYS A 74 -12.11 3.58 -22.32
CA LYS A 74 -10.76 4.09 -22.51
C LYS A 74 -10.58 5.46 -21.84
N ALA A 75 -11.53 6.38 -22.02
CA ALA A 75 -11.47 7.69 -21.39
C ALA A 75 -11.47 7.60 -19.86
N ALA A 76 -12.33 6.74 -19.28
CA ALA A 76 -12.34 6.49 -17.85
C ALA A 76 -11.03 5.86 -17.33
N LEU A 77 -10.35 5.05 -18.15
CA LEU A 77 -9.04 4.50 -17.83
C LEU A 77 -7.93 5.57 -17.84
N GLU A 78 -7.99 6.54 -18.75
CA GLU A 78 -7.05 7.66 -18.82
C GLU A 78 -7.21 8.65 -17.64
N GLU A 79 -8.40 8.72 -17.06
CA GLU A 79 -8.68 9.45 -15.82
C GLU A 79 -8.08 8.77 -14.57
N LEU A 80 -7.56 7.55 -14.69
CA LEU A 80 -7.06 6.78 -13.55
C LEU A 80 -5.77 7.39 -12.98
N ARG A 81 -5.93 8.16 -11.91
CA ARG A 81 -4.84 8.74 -11.12
C ARG A 81 -5.34 9.01 -9.70
N LEU A 82 -4.39 9.13 -8.78
CA LEU A 82 -4.66 9.74 -7.48
C LEU A 82 -4.70 11.26 -7.66
N ASP A 83 -5.82 11.86 -7.28
CA ASP A 83 -5.96 13.32 -7.25
C ASP A 83 -5.39 13.92 -5.95
N LYS A 84 -5.21 13.12 -4.89
CA LYS A 84 -4.64 13.60 -3.63
C LYS A 84 -3.15 13.31 -3.54
N ASN A 85 -2.44 14.25 -2.91
CA ASN A 85 -1.06 14.04 -2.50
C ASN A 85 -1.02 13.06 -1.32
N LEU A 86 -0.95 11.77 -1.64
CA LEU A 86 -0.62 10.72 -0.70
C LEU A 86 0.90 10.62 -0.60
N SER A 87 1.42 10.88 0.60
CA SER A 87 2.83 10.65 0.90
C SER A 87 2.94 9.70 2.09
N PHE A 88 3.81 8.72 1.95
CA PHE A 88 4.23 7.87 3.04
C PHE A 88 5.68 8.18 3.37
N ASN A 89 5.91 8.55 4.63
CA ASN A 89 7.25 8.68 5.14
C ASN A 89 7.25 7.98 6.49
N LEU A 90 8.04 6.91 6.60
CA LEU A 90 8.29 6.25 7.89
C LEU A 90 9.18 7.11 8.81
N GLY A 91 9.17 8.42 8.61
CA GLY A 91 9.91 9.41 9.37
C GLY A 91 9.73 9.18 10.86
N LEU A 92 10.74 9.63 11.60
CA LEU A 92 11.04 9.22 12.97
C LEU A 92 10.12 9.70 14.13
N PRO A 93 8.94 10.37 14.02
CA PRO A 93 8.26 10.85 15.24
C PRO A 93 7.86 9.74 16.22
N ALA A 94 7.35 8.61 15.74
CA ALA A 94 7.00 7.46 16.59
C ALA A 94 8.24 6.68 17.09
N LEU A 95 9.33 6.74 16.32
CA LEU A 95 10.63 6.17 16.70
C LEU A 95 11.25 6.95 17.87
N ARG A 96 11.12 8.29 17.91
CA ARG A 96 11.62 9.09 19.03
C ARG A 96 10.97 8.75 20.37
N LEU A 97 9.65 8.57 20.40
CA LEU A 97 8.94 8.25 21.66
C LEU A 97 9.32 6.88 22.20
N SER A 98 9.45 5.88 21.33
CA SER A 98 9.82 4.51 21.72
C SER A 98 11.30 4.37 22.07
N GLU A 99 12.21 5.07 21.37
CA GLU A 99 13.63 5.19 21.73
C GLU A 99 13.80 5.93 23.07
N VAL A 100 13.04 7.00 23.31
CA VAL A 100 13.05 7.73 24.59
C VAL A 100 12.61 6.83 25.73
N ILE A 101 11.58 5.99 25.55
CA ILE A 101 11.13 5.05 26.60
C ILE A 101 12.25 4.05 26.94
N VAL A 102 12.94 3.48 25.95
CA VAL A 102 14.05 2.54 26.19
C VAL A 102 15.21 3.23 26.92
N ILE A 103 15.55 4.45 26.52
CA ILE A 103 16.60 5.24 27.17
C ILE A 103 16.21 5.60 28.62
N VAL A 104 14.97 6.02 28.85
CA VAL A 104 14.45 6.36 30.18
C VAL A 104 14.43 5.11 31.09
N CYS A 105 14.01 3.95 30.58
CA CYS A 105 14.05 2.70 31.33
C CYS A 105 15.49 2.27 31.66
N ALA A 106 16.42 2.38 30.72
CA ALA A 106 17.83 2.06 30.94
C ALA A 106 18.47 2.98 32.00
N ILE A 107 18.24 4.29 31.92
CA ILE A 107 18.72 5.27 32.91
C ILE A 107 18.10 5.00 34.28
N GLY A 108 16.80 4.69 34.34
CA GLY A 108 16.12 4.34 35.60
C GLY A 108 16.73 3.12 36.28
N ILE A 109 17.04 2.08 35.52
CA ILE A 109 17.69 0.86 36.05
C ILE A 109 19.10 1.16 36.55
N ILE A 110 19.89 1.95 35.82
CA ILE A 110 21.25 2.34 36.24
C ILE A 110 21.20 3.15 37.54
N LEU A 111 20.27 4.10 37.66
CA LEU A 111 20.09 4.91 38.88
C LEU A 111 19.69 4.06 40.08
N ILE A 112 18.77 3.10 39.90
CA ILE A 112 18.35 2.17 40.98
C ILE A 112 19.53 1.31 41.45
N LEU A 113 20.32 0.77 40.53
CA LEU A 113 21.47 -0.08 40.86
C LEU A 113 22.64 0.70 41.48
N ALA A 114 22.85 1.95 41.04
CA ALA A 114 23.82 2.85 41.65
C ALA A 114 23.41 3.21 43.09
N TRP A 115 22.11 3.42 43.34
CA TRP A 115 21.59 3.70 44.69
C TRP A 115 21.70 2.49 45.63
N LEU A 116 21.62 1.27 45.08
CA LEU A 116 21.83 0.01 45.81
C LEU A 116 23.31 -0.33 46.07
N GLY A 117 24.25 0.48 45.55
CA GLY A 117 25.69 0.25 45.74
C GLY A 117 26.25 -0.95 44.97
N GLU A 118 25.55 -1.41 43.92
CA GLU A 118 25.96 -2.57 43.14
C GLU A 118 27.23 -2.28 42.31
N PRO A 119 28.19 -3.22 42.24
CA PRO A 119 29.41 -3.04 41.46
C PRO A 119 29.10 -2.88 39.96
N VAL A 120 29.87 -2.03 39.29
CA VAL A 120 29.67 -1.62 37.89
C VAL A 120 29.50 -2.81 36.93
N LEU A 121 30.23 -3.90 37.15
CA LEU A 121 30.11 -5.14 36.38
C LEU A 121 28.69 -5.74 36.43
N ARG A 122 28.05 -5.73 37.60
CA ARG A 122 26.68 -6.25 37.76
C ARG A 122 25.66 -5.33 37.10
N GLN A 123 25.90 -4.02 37.12
CA GLN A 123 25.08 -3.03 36.41
C GLN A 123 25.09 -3.29 34.90
N ILE A 124 26.28 -3.48 34.31
CA ILE A 124 26.44 -3.78 32.89
C ILE A 124 25.70 -5.07 32.51
N VAL A 125 25.84 -6.15 33.29
CA VAL A 125 25.17 -7.43 33.03
C VAL A 125 23.65 -7.27 33.03
N VAL A 126 23.09 -6.56 34.03
CA VAL A 126 21.64 -6.33 34.12
C VAL A 126 21.15 -5.50 32.93
N THR A 127 21.88 -4.44 32.55
CA THR A 127 21.52 -3.61 31.39
C THR A 127 21.51 -4.42 30.09
N VAL A 128 22.50 -5.31 29.89
CA VAL A 128 22.55 -6.19 28.71
C VAL A 128 21.36 -7.16 28.68
N VAL A 129 21.02 -7.78 29.82
CA VAL A 129 19.86 -8.68 29.91
C VAL A 129 18.56 -7.94 29.61
N VAL A 130 18.38 -6.74 30.15
CA VAL A 130 17.20 -5.91 29.87
C VAL A 130 17.14 -5.51 28.39
N ALA A 131 18.27 -5.15 27.79
CA ALA A 131 18.34 -4.83 26.36
C ALA A 131 17.94 -6.03 25.49
N LEU A 132 18.39 -7.25 25.84
CA LEU A 132 18.05 -8.48 25.12
C LEU A 132 16.55 -8.80 25.16
N VAL A 133 15.85 -8.44 26.25
CA VAL A 133 14.40 -8.63 26.37
C VAL A 133 13.62 -7.50 25.68
N ALA A 134 14.09 -6.25 25.81
CA ALA A 134 13.41 -5.08 25.26
C ALA A 134 13.53 -4.99 23.73
N PHE A 135 14.66 -5.42 23.15
CA PHE A 135 14.93 -5.37 21.72
C PHE A 135 13.87 -6.09 20.86
N PRO A 136 13.51 -7.37 21.10
CA PRO A 136 12.48 -8.04 20.30
C PRO A 136 11.10 -7.40 20.44
N ILE A 137 10.75 -6.91 21.64
CA ILE A 137 9.47 -6.19 21.87
C ILE A 137 9.43 -4.92 21.03
N PHE A 138 10.52 -4.15 21.02
CA PHE A 138 10.67 -2.95 20.21
C PHE A 138 10.55 -3.24 18.70
N PHE A 139 11.24 -4.28 18.22
CA PHE A 139 11.15 -4.69 16.81
C PHE A 139 9.74 -5.08 16.40
N ASN A 140 9.02 -5.83 17.25
CA ASN A 140 7.63 -6.21 17.00
C ASN A 140 6.69 -5.01 17.00
N LEU A 141 6.84 -4.08 17.94
CA LEU A 141 6.04 -2.85 17.96
C LEU A 141 6.27 -2.00 16.70
N ARG A 142 7.53 -1.87 16.28
CA ARG A 142 7.90 -1.17 15.05
C ARG A 142 7.30 -1.84 13.81
N ALA A 143 7.39 -3.16 13.71
CA ALA A 143 6.82 -3.93 12.61
C ALA A 143 5.30 -3.72 12.54
N ASN A 144 4.60 -3.80 13.67
CA ASN A 144 3.15 -3.63 13.74
C ASN A 144 2.71 -2.19 13.38
N GLN A 145 3.45 -1.16 13.81
CA GLN A 145 3.18 0.22 13.41
C GLN A 145 3.40 0.43 11.91
N LYS A 146 4.48 -0.13 11.35
CA LYS A 146 4.75 -0.09 9.91
C LYS A 146 3.61 -0.75 9.14
N GLU A 147 3.20 -1.94 9.55
CA GLU A 147 2.12 -2.70 8.92
C GLU A 147 0.80 -1.90 8.93
N LYS A 148 0.41 -1.33 10.08
CA LYS A 148 -0.78 -0.47 10.16
C LYS A 148 -0.71 0.74 9.24
N ALA A 149 0.45 1.40 9.16
CA ALA A 149 0.63 2.56 8.31
C ALA A 149 0.55 2.20 6.83
N VAL A 150 1.14 1.06 6.43
CA VAL A 150 1.07 0.51 5.07
C VAL A 150 -0.38 0.15 4.72
N ASN A 151 -1.07 -0.60 5.58
CA ASN A 151 -2.46 -1.00 5.36
C ASN A 151 -3.37 0.23 5.22
N SER A 152 -3.20 1.25 6.07
CA SER A 152 -3.96 2.49 5.97
C SER A 152 -3.68 3.25 4.67
N LEU A 153 -2.45 3.21 4.15
CA LEU A 153 -2.12 3.83 2.86
C LEU A 153 -2.80 3.06 1.71
N VAL A 154 -2.70 1.73 1.72
CA VAL A 154 -3.34 0.87 0.72
C VAL A 154 -4.86 1.10 0.71
N GLU A 155 -5.50 1.14 1.87
CA GLU A 155 -6.94 1.44 1.99
C GLU A 155 -7.29 2.82 1.40
N LYS A 156 -6.46 3.85 1.63
CA LYS A 156 -6.67 5.18 1.05
C LYS A 156 -6.57 5.16 -0.48
N ILE A 157 -5.60 4.43 -1.02
CA ILE A 157 -5.43 4.27 -2.47
C ILE A 157 -6.63 3.54 -3.07
N GLN A 158 -7.06 2.44 -2.44
CA GLN A 158 -8.25 1.69 -2.86
C GLN A 158 -9.48 2.60 -2.90
N LYS A 159 -9.68 3.40 -1.84
CA LYS A 159 -10.79 4.36 -1.74
C LYS A 159 -10.72 5.47 -2.78
N GLU A 160 -9.53 5.92 -3.16
CA GLU A 160 -9.38 6.93 -4.21
C GLU A 160 -9.59 6.38 -5.61
N LEU A 161 -9.28 5.11 -5.85
CA LEU A 161 -9.49 4.44 -7.13
C LEU A 161 -10.91 3.85 -7.28
N GLU A 162 -11.64 3.67 -6.18
CA GLU A 162 -13.00 3.12 -6.16
C GLU A 162 -13.98 3.84 -7.10
N PRO A 163 -14.07 5.18 -7.15
CA PRO A 163 -14.98 5.88 -8.05
C PRO A 163 -14.72 5.56 -9.54
N THR A 164 -13.44 5.56 -9.94
CA THR A 164 -13.04 5.24 -11.32
C THR A 164 -13.26 3.76 -11.62
N GLY A 165 -12.95 2.88 -10.67
CA GLY A 165 -13.25 1.44 -10.76
C GLY A 165 -14.74 1.17 -10.94
N GLN A 166 -15.60 1.88 -10.21
CA GLN A 166 -17.05 1.77 -10.34
C GLN A 166 -17.56 2.32 -11.68
N LYS A 167 -16.99 3.43 -12.17
CA LYS A 167 -17.29 3.96 -13.52
C LYS A 167 -16.97 2.93 -14.60
N LEU A 168 -15.79 2.33 -14.55
CA LEU A 168 -15.36 1.27 -15.47
C LEU A 168 -16.25 0.02 -15.37
N LYS A 169 -16.63 -0.37 -14.14
CA LYS A 169 -17.57 -1.47 -13.89
C LYS A 169 -18.92 -1.22 -14.53
N ASN A 170 -19.49 -0.02 -14.35
CA ASN A 170 -20.79 0.33 -14.89
C ASN A 170 -20.82 0.25 -16.43
N ILE A 171 -19.71 0.58 -17.10
CA ILE A 171 -19.58 0.43 -18.55
C ILE A 171 -19.62 -1.05 -18.95
N ALA A 172 -18.92 -1.91 -18.19
CA ALA A 172 -18.95 -3.36 -18.43
C ALA A 172 -20.35 -3.96 -18.23
N VAL A 173 -21.07 -3.55 -17.17
CA VAL A 173 -22.46 -3.97 -16.91
C VAL A 173 -23.40 -3.55 -18.04
N ARG A 174 -23.35 -2.28 -18.47
CA ARG A 174 -24.14 -1.78 -19.62
C ARG A 174 -23.88 -2.59 -20.89
N THR A 175 -22.68 -3.12 -21.05
CA THR A 175 -22.32 -3.96 -22.19
C THR A 175 -23.02 -5.33 -22.13
N ASP A 176 -23.16 -5.91 -20.93
CA ASP A 176 -23.89 -7.16 -20.72
C ASP A 176 -25.40 -6.99 -20.91
N ASP A 177 -25.97 -5.86 -20.49
CA ASP A 177 -27.38 -5.55 -20.69
C ASP A 177 -27.73 -5.47 -22.18
N ILE A 178 -26.90 -4.78 -22.99
CA ILE A 178 -27.08 -4.68 -24.44
C ILE A 178 -26.93 -6.04 -25.14
N LYS A 179 -26.08 -6.94 -24.60
CA LYS A 179 -25.91 -8.28 -25.16
C LYS A 179 -27.12 -9.19 -24.90
N SER A 180 -27.90 -8.90 -23.86
CA SER A 180 -29.00 -9.74 -23.39
C SER A 180 -30.37 -9.34 -23.92
N GLY A 181 -30.49 -8.15 -24.53
CA GLY A 181 -31.69 -7.68 -25.25
C GLY A 181 -31.58 -7.91 -26.74
#